data_AF-A0AB36JP32-F1
#
_entry.id   AF-A0AB36JP32-F1
#
_cell.length_a   1.000
_cell.length_b   1.000
_cell.length_c   1.000
_cell.angle_alpha   90.00
_cell.angle_beta   90.00
_cell.angle_gamma   90.00
#
_symmetry.space_group_name_H-M   'P 1'
#
loop_
_entity.id
_entity.type
_entity.pdbx_description
1 polymer ?
#
loop_
_entity_poly.entity_id
_entity_poly.type
_entity_poly.pdbx_seq_one_letter_code
_entity_poly.pdbx_strand_id
1 'polypeptide(L)'
;MIDKWKLSRFWRLSLGLLLLGMGQRLLYTGAVSPWAMDRGLPVLLLMLSLVALVVGLALILPLVSWFYKLHRSDKRLPKLILLYLLSATLVGLVIGGIGQLLYDHTSFAYAAVQTGVWATSTIIQSVLKLILCFGLTSIHKNLPIRQRRNYLWLPIVGVVLVSICLILLNYWIPTVGSVLVSLTDALVLIFTLYYFTYLVKETSHETTS
;
A
#
# COMPACT_ATOMS: atom_id res chain seq x y z
N MET A 1 -19.22 16.78 16.86
CA MET A 1 -19.45 16.77 15.38
C MET A 1 -18.18 16.52 14.56
N ILE A 2 -17.01 16.97 15.03
CA ILE A 2 -15.69 16.81 14.37
C ILE A 2 -15.30 15.33 14.18
N ASP A 3 -15.69 14.43 15.10
CA ASP A 3 -15.39 12.99 14.98
C ASP A 3 -16.16 12.28 13.87
N LYS A 4 -17.44 12.62 13.65
CA LYS A 4 -18.25 11.99 12.58
C LYS A 4 -17.69 12.29 11.19
N TRP A 5 -17.15 13.50 10.98
CA TRP A 5 -16.54 13.90 9.71
C TRP A 5 -15.17 13.24 9.48
N LYS A 6 -14.33 13.15 10.52
CA LYS A 6 -13.06 12.42 10.46
C LYS A 6 -13.29 10.93 10.19
N LEU A 7 -14.24 10.31 10.90
CA LEU A 7 -14.60 8.91 10.74
C LEU A 7 -15.20 8.63 9.35
N SER A 8 -16.05 9.52 8.83
CA SER A 8 -16.63 9.37 7.48
C SER A 8 -15.55 9.43 6.39
N ARG A 9 -14.58 10.35 6.51
CA ARG A 9 -13.44 10.43 5.58
C ARG A 9 -12.54 9.21 5.69
N PHE A 10 -12.23 8.77 6.91
CA PHE A 10 -11.46 7.55 7.13
C PHE A 10 -12.16 6.32 6.54
N TRP A 11 -13.47 6.17 6.73
CA TRP A 11 -14.24 5.07 6.16
C TRP A 11 -14.22 5.08 4.63
N ARG A 12 -14.44 6.24 4.00
CA ARG A 12 -14.36 6.39 2.54
C ARG A 12 -12.98 6.03 2.01
N LEU A 13 -11.93 6.45 2.71
CA LEU A 13 -10.55 6.13 2.34
C LEU A 13 -10.30 4.63 2.46
N SER A 14 -10.66 4.02 3.58
CA SER A 14 -10.44 2.59 3.86
C SER A 14 -11.22 1.70 2.90
N LEU A 15 -12.50 1.99 2.70
CA LEU A 15 -13.34 1.23 1.78
C LEU A 15 -12.88 1.43 0.32
N GLY A 16 -12.48 2.66 -0.04
CA GLY A 16 -11.89 2.94 -1.35
C GLY A 16 -10.61 2.16 -1.60
N LEU A 17 -9.69 2.11 -0.63
CA LEU A 17 -8.43 1.38 -0.74
C LEU A 17 -8.65 -0.14 -0.86
N LEU A 18 -9.60 -0.70 -0.11
CA LEU A 18 -9.98 -2.11 -0.22
C LEU A 18 -10.54 -2.43 -1.61
N LEU A 19 -11.48 -1.62 -2.09
CA LEU A 19 -12.10 -1.83 -3.41
C LEU A 19 -11.09 -1.69 -4.54
N LEU A 20 -10.16 -0.74 -4.45
CA LEU A 20 -9.06 -0.63 -5.42
C LEU A 20 -8.14 -1.84 -5.38
N GLY A 21 -7.71 -2.28 -4.19
CA GLY A 21 -6.85 -3.44 -4.04
C GLY A 21 -7.50 -4.73 -4.56
N MET A 22 -8.77 -4.96 -4.22
CA MET A 22 -9.55 -6.09 -4.72
C MET A 22 -9.78 -6.00 -6.23
N GLY A 23 -10.14 -4.82 -6.74
CA GLY A 23 -10.37 -4.57 -8.16
C GLY A 23 -9.11 -4.82 -9.00
N GLN A 24 -7.94 -4.34 -8.58
CA GLN A 24 -6.68 -4.58 -9.29
C GLN A 24 -6.34 -6.08 -9.40
N ARG A 25 -6.55 -6.85 -8.33
CA ARG A 25 -6.27 -8.29 -8.35
C ARG A 25 -7.30 -9.09 -9.13
N LEU A 26 -8.58 -8.77 -8.98
CA LEU A 26 -9.65 -9.39 -9.77
C LEU A 26 -9.47 -9.12 -11.26
N LEU A 27 -8.93 -7.96 -11.64
CA LEU A 27 -8.61 -7.65 -13.02
C LEU A 27 -7.45 -8.51 -13.52
N TYR A 28 -6.40 -8.67 -12.71
CA TYR A 28 -5.27 -9.54 -13.04
C TYR A 28 -5.69 -11.02 -13.16
N THR A 29 -6.50 -11.52 -12.23
CA THR A 29 -7.00 -12.90 -12.27
C THR A 29 -8.10 -13.13 -13.32
N GLY A 30 -8.92 -12.12 -13.62
CA GLY A 30 -9.98 -12.22 -14.62
C GLY A 30 -9.51 -12.04 -16.06
N ALA A 31 -8.50 -11.21 -16.29
CA ALA A 31 -8.01 -10.86 -17.64
C ALA A 31 -6.75 -11.62 -18.07
N VAL A 32 -5.92 -12.08 -17.12
CA VAL A 32 -4.58 -12.63 -17.41
C VAL A 32 -4.43 -14.09 -16.95
N SER A 33 -5.27 -14.58 -16.03
CA SER A 33 -5.15 -15.96 -15.54
C SER A 33 -5.78 -16.98 -16.48
N PRO A 34 -5.06 -18.07 -16.86
CA PRO A 34 -5.61 -19.20 -17.62
C PRO A 34 -6.83 -19.84 -16.92
N TRP A 35 -6.89 -19.78 -15.59
CA TRP A 35 -7.93 -20.41 -14.78
C TRP A 35 -9.33 -19.81 -15.01
N ALA A 36 -9.41 -18.52 -15.33
CA ALA A 36 -10.70 -17.88 -15.59
C ALA A 36 -11.24 -18.26 -16.97
N MET A 37 -10.37 -18.50 -17.94
CA MET A 37 -10.73 -18.95 -19.29
C MET A 37 -11.39 -20.34 -19.27
N ASP A 38 -10.88 -21.27 -18.45
CA ASP A 38 -11.38 -22.65 -18.39
C ASP A 38 -12.80 -22.78 -17.80
N ARG A 39 -13.28 -21.78 -17.06
CA ARG A 39 -14.59 -21.82 -16.37
C ARG A 39 -15.65 -20.88 -16.94
N GLY A 40 -15.38 -20.15 -18.02
CA GLY A 40 -16.34 -19.19 -18.59
C GLY A 40 -16.70 -18.02 -17.65
N LEU A 41 -15.94 -17.85 -16.56
CA LEU A 41 -16.06 -16.75 -15.60
C LEU A 41 -15.22 -15.47 -15.89
N PRO A 42 -14.43 -15.35 -16.98
CA PRO A 42 -13.47 -14.24 -17.09
C PRO A 42 -14.18 -12.90 -17.26
N VAL A 43 -15.31 -12.87 -17.98
CA VAL A 43 -16.09 -11.64 -18.21
C VAL A 43 -16.73 -11.12 -16.93
N LEU A 44 -17.28 -11.99 -16.08
CA LEU A 44 -17.93 -11.59 -14.83
C LEU A 44 -16.90 -11.06 -13.81
N LEU A 45 -15.75 -11.75 -13.69
CA LEU A 45 -14.64 -11.30 -12.85
C LEU A 45 -14.08 -9.97 -13.32
N LEU A 46 -13.93 -9.79 -14.63
CA LEU A 46 -13.46 -8.55 -15.24
C LEU A 46 -14.45 -7.40 -14.99
N MET A 47 -15.76 -7.62 -15.17
CA MET A 47 -16.78 -6.62 -14.86
C MET A 47 -16.80 -6.25 -13.37
N LEU A 48 -16.75 -7.24 -12.48
CA LEU A 48 -16.67 -7.01 -11.03
C LEU A 48 -15.42 -6.22 -10.66
N SER A 49 -14.29 -6.52 -11.31
CA SER A 49 -13.03 -5.80 -11.10
C SER A 49 -13.12 -4.33 -11.50
N LEU A 50 -13.73 -4.04 -12.66
CA LEU A 50 -13.95 -2.68 -13.15
C LEU A 50 -14.88 -1.90 -12.23
N VAL A 51 -15.98 -2.51 -11.78
CA VAL A 51 -16.90 -1.88 -10.83
C VAL A 51 -16.17 -1.56 -9.52
N ALA A 52 -15.41 -2.50 -8.96
CA ALA A 52 -14.63 -2.27 -7.75
C ALA A 52 -13.61 -1.14 -7.94
N LEU A 53 -12.92 -1.08 -9.08
CA LEU A 53 -11.98 -0.01 -9.39
C LEU A 53 -12.65 1.36 -9.51
N VAL A 54 -13.75 1.45 -10.25
CA VAL A 54 -14.48 2.70 -10.47
C VAL A 54 -15.05 3.22 -9.15
N VAL A 55 -15.68 2.36 -8.34
CA VAL A 55 -16.22 2.74 -7.03
C VAL A 55 -15.07 3.12 -6.08
N GLY A 56 -13.97 2.38 -6.09
CA GLY A 56 -12.78 2.69 -5.31
C GLY A 56 -12.21 4.07 -5.65
N LEU A 57 -12.06 4.39 -6.94
CA LEU A 57 -11.62 5.70 -7.42
C LEU A 57 -12.61 6.81 -7.03
N ALA A 58 -13.91 6.58 -7.19
CA ALA A 58 -14.94 7.55 -6.83
C ALA A 58 -14.92 7.91 -5.33
N LEU A 59 -14.51 6.97 -4.47
CA LEU A 59 -14.36 7.21 -3.03
C LEU A 59 -13.06 7.93 -2.67
N ILE A 60 -11.96 7.61 -3.35
CA ILE A 60 -10.63 8.17 -3.03
C ILE A 60 -10.40 9.54 -3.68
N LEU A 61 -10.78 9.74 -4.94
CA LEU A 61 -10.47 10.96 -5.69
C LEU A 61 -10.95 12.26 -5.01
N PRO A 62 -12.19 12.34 -4.49
CA PRO A 62 -12.64 13.53 -3.77
C PRO A 62 -11.80 13.78 -2.51
N LEU A 63 -11.37 12.73 -1.81
CA LEU A 63 -10.54 12.84 -0.62
C LEU A 63 -9.14 13.35 -0.96
N VAL A 64 -8.51 12.79 -1.99
CA VAL A 64 -7.18 13.22 -2.46
C VAL A 64 -7.23 14.67 -2.95
N SER A 65 -8.26 15.04 -3.71
CA SER A 65 -8.45 16.42 -4.16
C SER A 65 -8.64 17.39 -2.99
N TRP A 66 -9.45 17.01 -2.00
CA TRP A 66 -9.62 17.79 -0.78
C TRP A 66 -8.32 17.94 0.00
N PHE A 67 -7.57 16.86 0.21
CA PHE A 67 -6.30 16.87 0.93
C PHE A 67 -5.25 17.72 0.21
N TYR A 68 -5.14 17.57 -1.10
CA TYR A 68 -4.21 18.35 -1.92
C TYR A 68 -4.56 19.85 -1.88
N LYS A 69 -5.84 20.22 -2.05
CA LYS A 69 -6.26 21.63 -1.96
C LYS A 69 -5.98 22.23 -0.59
N LEU A 70 -6.18 21.46 0.48
CA LEU A 70 -5.93 21.89 1.86
C LEU A 70 -4.44 22.17 2.11
N HIS A 71 -3.55 21.31 1.58
CA HIS A 71 -2.12 21.33 1.90
C HIS A 71 -1.22 21.77 0.74
N ARG A 72 -1.80 22.35 -0.32
CA ARG A 72 -1.08 22.78 -1.54
C ARG A 72 0.08 23.73 -1.25
N SER A 73 -0.08 24.59 -0.23
CA SER A 73 0.92 25.60 0.16
C SER A 73 2.08 25.02 0.97
N ASP A 74 1.94 23.79 1.51
CA ASP A 74 3.01 23.16 2.27
C ASP A 74 4.05 22.54 1.32
N LYS A 75 5.25 23.13 1.29
CA LYS A 75 6.40 22.67 0.49
C LYS A 75 6.82 21.23 0.81
N ARG A 76 6.44 20.69 1.98
CA ARG A 76 6.72 19.30 2.39
C ARG A 76 5.93 18.29 1.56
N LEU A 77 4.70 18.62 1.16
CA LEU A 77 3.81 17.71 0.43
C LEU A 77 4.37 17.27 -0.95
N PRO A 78 4.71 18.18 -1.88
CA PRO A 78 5.24 17.78 -3.18
C PRO A 78 6.61 17.10 -3.04
N LYS A 79 7.44 17.52 -2.08
CA LYS A 79 8.74 16.90 -1.82
C LYS A 79 8.60 15.45 -1.34
N LEU A 80 7.63 15.18 -0.45
CA LEU A 80 7.34 13.84 0.05
C LEU A 80 6.84 12.93 -1.08
N ILE A 81 5.92 13.41 -1.90
CA ILE A 81 5.37 12.66 -3.04
C ILE A 81 6.47 12.34 -4.05
N LEU A 82 7.29 13.33 -4.42
CA LEU A 82 8.42 13.15 -5.34
C LEU A 82 9.44 12.14 -4.80
N LEU A 83 9.80 12.25 -3.52
CA LEU A 83 10.74 11.33 -2.87
C LEU A 83 10.20 9.90 -2.88
N TYR A 84 8.91 9.72 -2.61
CA TYR A 84 8.26 8.41 -2.69
C TYR A 84 8.30 7.84 -4.11
N LEU A 85 7.93 8.63 -5.13
CA LEU A 85 7.97 8.20 -6.54
C LEU A 85 9.38 7.81 -6.99
N LEU A 86 10.38 8.65 -6.68
CA LEU A 86 11.77 8.38 -7.01
C LEU A 86 12.29 7.13 -6.30
N SER A 87 12.05 7.01 -4.99
CA SER A 87 12.48 5.83 -4.23
C SER A 87 11.81 4.55 -4.70
N ALA A 88 10.50 4.56 -4.95
CA ALA A 88 9.78 3.39 -5.47
C ALA A 88 10.30 2.96 -6.85
N THR A 89 10.55 3.92 -7.75
CA THR A 89 11.07 3.64 -9.09
C THR A 89 12.49 3.09 -9.04
N LEU A 90 13.37 3.73 -8.27
CA LEU A 90 14.78 3.37 -8.18
C LEU A 90 14.96 2.01 -7.51
N VAL A 91 14.21 1.74 -6.44
CA VAL A 91 14.16 0.41 -5.81
C VAL A 91 13.65 -0.64 -6.80
N GLY A 92 12.58 -0.35 -7.55
CA GLY A 92 12.06 -1.28 -8.56
C GLY A 92 13.11 -1.66 -9.60
N LEU A 93 13.84 -0.67 -10.11
CA LEU A 93 14.95 -0.90 -11.06
C LEU A 93 16.08 -1.72 -10.45
N VAL A 94 16.48 -1.42 -9.21
CA VAL A 94 17.55 -2.16 -8.51
C VAL A 94 17.16 -3.61 -8.27
N ILE A 95 15.96 -3.87 -7.75
CA ILE A 95 15.49 -5.26 -7.50
C ILE A 95 15.36 -6.02 -8.82
N GLY A 96 14.80 -5.39 -9.86
CA GLY A 96 14.68 -6.00 -11.18
C GLY A 96 16.05 -6.34 -11.79
N GLY A 97 16.99 -5.40 -11.73
CA GLY A 97 18.36 -5.59 -12.23
C GLY A 97 19.14 -6.66 -11.46
N ILE A 98 19.04 -6.69 -10.13
CA ILE A 98 19.62 -7.76 -9.30
C ILE A 98 18.99 -9.11 -9.64
N GLY A 99 17.66 -9.14 -9.83
CA GLY A 99 16.94 -10.35 -10.23
C GLY A 99 17.45 -10.89 -11.57
N GLN A 100 17.65 -10.01 -12.55
CA GLN A 100 18.18 -10.40 -13.86
C GLN A 100 19.63 -10.91 -13.77
N LEU A 101 20.50 -10.20 -13.03
CA LEU A 101 21.88 -10.64 -12.80
C LEU A 101 21.94 -12.00 -12.09
N LEU A 102 21.07 -12.23 -11.10
CA LEU A 102 20.97 -13.52 -10.43
C LEU A 102 20.57 -14.61 -11.43
N TYR A 103 19.57 -14.38 -12.26
CA TYR A 103 19.16 -15.36 -13.27
C TYR A 103 20.26 -15.67 -14.29
N ASP A 104 20.96 -14.64 -14.79
CA ASP A 104 21.96 -14.80 -15.85
C ASP A 104 23.28 -15.43 -15.34
N HIS A 105 23.61 -15.27 -14.05
CA HIS A 105 24.90 -15.70 -13.49
C HIS A 105 24.81 -16.81 -12.43
N THR A 106 23.63 -17.34 -12.12
CA THR A 106 23.48 -18.49 -11.22
C THR A 106 22.63 -19.60 -11.84
N SER A 107 22.81 -20.82 -11.37
CA SER A 107 22.01 -21.99 -11.78
C SER A 107 20.61 -22.03 -11.15
N PHE A 108 20.13 -20.92 -10.57
CA PHE A 108 18.81 -20.88 -9.95
C PHE A 108 17.71 -20.99 -11.00
N ALA A 109 16.67 -21.77 -10.68
CA ALA A 109 15.47 -21.83 -11.51
C ALA A 109 14.81 -20.44 -11.60
N TYR A 110 14.35 -20.09 -12.81
CA TYR A 110 13.67 -18.81 -13.06
C TYR A 110 12.54 -18.54 -12.06
N ALA A 111 11.75 -19.57 -11.72
CA ALA A 111 10.66 -19.47 -10.76
C ALA A 111 11.13 -19.05 -9.34
N ALA A 112 12.31 -19.51 -8.91
CA ALA A 112 12.87 -19.14 -7.61
C ALA A 112 13.33 -17.68 -7.60
N VAL A 113 14.02 -17.24 -8.67
CA VAL A 113 14.45 -15.85 -8.83
C VAL A 113 13.24 -14.91 -8.92
N GLN A 114 12.23 -15.28 -9.70
CA GLN A 114 10.98 -14.51 -9.84
C GLN A 114 10.25 -14.38 -8.50
N THR A 115 10.17 -15.46 -7.72
CA THR A 115 9.54 -15.44 -6.38
C THR A 115 10.33 -14.55 -5.41
N GLY A 116 11.66 -14.62 -5.44
CA GLY A 116 12.52 -13.75 -4.64
C GLY A 116 12.33 -12.27 -4.97
N VAL A 117 12.40 -11.91 -6.27
CA VAL A 117 12.14 -10.55 -6.77
C VAL A 117 10.77 -10.04 -6.34
N TRP A 118 9.74 -10.88 -6.48
CA TRP A 118 8.37 -10.55 -6.08
C TRP A 118 8.24 -10.34 -4.55
N ALA A 119 8.84 -11.22 -3.74
CA ALA A 119 8.81 -11.12 -2.29
C ALA A 119 9.52 -9.85 -1.80
N THR A 120 10.73 -9.58 -2.30
CA THR A 120 11.53 -8.41 -1.92
C THR A 120 10.86 -7.12 -2.35
N SER A 121 10.31 -7.04 -3.57
CA SER A 121 9.59 -5.86 -4.04
C SER A 121 8.32 -5.60 -3.23
N THR A 122 7.57 -6.65 -2.85
CA THR A 122 6.37 -6.53 -2.02
C THR A 122 6.71 -5.92 -0.65
N ILE A 123 7.71 -6.47 0.05
CA ILE A 123 8.11 -5.96 1.38
C ILE A 123 8.53 -4.49 1.30
N ILE A 124 9.41 -4.15 0.36
CA ILE A 124 9.94 -2.79 0.28
C ILE A 124 8.84 -1.80 -0.14
N GLN A 125 7.94 -2.17 -1.05
CA GLN A 125 6.81 -1.34 -1.42
C GLN A 125 5.87 -1.08 -0.24
N SER A 126 5.55 -2.08 0.57
CA SER A 126 4.70 -1.89 1.76
C SER A 126 5.37 -0.97 2.79
N VAL A 127 6.70 -1.08 2.98
CA VAL A 127 7.46 -0.15 3.84
C VAL A 127 7.44 1.28 3.29
N LEU A 128 7.65 1.47 1.98
CA LEU A 128 7.60 2.80 1.35
C LEU A 128 6.21 3.43 1.47
N LYS A 129 5.14 2.66 1.27
CA LYS A 129 3.75 3.11 1.45
C LYS A 129 3.47 3.53 2.90
N LEU A 130 4.01 2.79 3.87
CA LEU A 130 3.89 3.14 5.28
C LEU A 130 4.59 4.46 5.62
N ILE A 131 5.81 4.66 5.11
CA ILE A 131 6.56 5.92 5.28
C ILE A 131 5.78 7.09 4.65
N LEU A 132 5.19 6.88 3.47
CA LEU A 132 4.33 7.87 2.82
C LEU A 132 3.10 8.19 3.69
N CYS A 133 2.39 7.18 4.20
CA CYS A 133 1.22 7.38 5.07
C CYS A 133 1.59 8.15 6.35
N PHE A 134 2.73 7.84 6.96
CA PHE A 134 3.24 8.57 8.12
C PHE A 134 3.53 10.04 7.78
N GLY A 135 4.20 10.30 6.66
CA GLY A 135 4.52 11.66 6.21
C GLY A 135 3.27 12.47 5.92
N LEU A 136 2.29 11.89 5.21
CA LEU A 136 1.01 12.52 4.92
C LEU A 136 0.22 12.83 6.19
N THR A 137 0.18 11.90 7.16
CA THR A 137 -0.53 12.11 8.42
C THR A 137 0.18 13.16 9.28
N SER A 138 1.50 13.21 9.25
CA SER A 138 2.30 14.22 9.96
C SER A 138 2.08 15.62 9.38
N ILE A 139 2.01 15.77 8.05
CA ILE A 139 1.60 17.03 7.40
C ILE A 139 0.17 17.40 7.80
N HIS A 140 -0.76 16.44 7.79
CA HIS A 140 -2.14 16.69 8.17
C HIS A 140 -2.31 17.21 9.60
N LYS A 141 -1.48 16.71 10.52
CA LYS A 141 -1.48 17.13 11.93
C LYS A 141 -0.49 18.26 12.23
N ASN A 142 0.22 18.81 11.23
CA ASN A 142 1.30 19.79 11.41
C ASN A 142 2.40 19.34 12.41
N LEU A 143 2.70 18.05 12.48
CA LEU A 143 3.65 17.50 13.45
C LEU A 143 5.10 17.45 12.91
N PRO A 144 6.12 17.63 13.77
CA PRO A 144 7.52 17.49 13.38
C PRO A 144 7.88 16.03 13.09
N ILE A 145 8.15 15.73 11.81
CA ILE A 145 8.48 14.38 11.30
C ILE A 145 9.73 13.79 11.99
N ARG A 146 10.74 14.62 12.27
CA ARG A 146 12.04 14.18 12.80
C ARG A 146 11.95 13.62 14.23
N GLN A 147 11.07 14.19 15.05
CA GLN A 147 10.98 13.85 16.47
C GLN A 147 10.14 12.59 16.73
N ARG A 148 9.27 12.21 15.79
CA ARG A 148 8.38 11.04 15.88
C ARG A 148 8.87 9.81 15.11
N ARG A 149 10.12 9.82 14.60
CA ARG A 149 10.69 8.68 13.86
C ARG A 149 10.64 7.38 14.65
N ASN A 150 10.71 7.43 15.99
CA ASN A 150 10.62 6.24 16.84
C ASN A 150 9.24 5.54 16.75
N TYR A 151 8.16 6.28 16.46
CA TYR A 151 6.82 5.69 16.28
C TYR A 151 6.66 4.94 14.94
N LEU A 152 7.62 5.06 14.01
CA LEU A 152 7.63 4.29 12.77
C LEU A 152 8.09 2.85 12.99
N TRP A 153 8.88 2.58 14.04
CA TRP A 153 9.53 1.27 14.22
C TRP A 153 8.52 0.14 14.38
N LEU A 154 7.52 0.34 15.25
CA LEU A 154 6.50 -0.67 15.53
C LEU A 154 5.62 -0.98 14.30
N PRO A 155 5.09 0.02 13.56
CA PRO A 155 4.43 -0.22 12.29
C PRO A 155 5.32 -0.93 11.25
N ILE A 156 6.59 -0.53 11.10
CA ILE A 156 7.51 -1.16 10.13
C ILE A 156 7.72 -2.63 10.46
N VAL A 157 8.01 -2.97 11.73
CA VAL A 157 8.18 -4.35 12.18
C VAL A 157 6.91 -5.16 11.92
N GLY A 158 5.74 -4.59 12.22
CA GLY A 158 4.45 -5.22 11.93
C GLY A 158 4.24 -5.52 10.45
N VAL A 159 4.49 -4.55 9.57
CA VAL A 159 4.35 -4.73 8.12
C VAL A 159 5.33 -5.76 7.57
N VAL A 160 6.58 -5.75 8.02
CA VAL A 160 7.59 -6.73 7.58
C VAL A 160 7.18 -8.14 8.03
N LEU A 161 6.78 -8.32 9.29
CA LEU A 161 6.36 -9.61 9.83
C LEU A 161 5.15 -10.17 9.07
N VAL A 162 4.12 -9.34 8.86
CA VAL A 162 2.91 -9.73 8.12
C VAL A 162 3.26 -10.08 6.67
N SER A 163 4.14 -9.31 6.02
CA SER A 163 4.57 -9.57 4.65
C SER A 163 5.32 -10.90 4.54
N ILE A 164 6.20 -11.22 5.48
CA ILE A 164 6.91 -12.51 5.52
C ILE A 164 5.92 -13.66 5.67
N CYS A 165 4.96 -13.56 6.59
CA CYS A 165 3.93 -14.59 6.78
C CYS A 165 3.11 -14.82 5.50
N LEU A 166 2.77 -13.75 4.77
CA LEU A 166 2.02 -13.83 3.52
C LEU A 166 2.84 -14.45 2.38
N ILE A 167 4.14 -14.12 2.30
CA ILE A 167 5.04 -14.73 1.32
C ILE A 167 5.16 -16.23 1.58
N LEU A 168 5.31 -16.64 2.84
CA LEU A 168 5.30 -18.04 3.23
C LEU A 168 3.97 -18.70 2.85
N LEU A 169 2.83 -18.09 3.15
CA LEU A 169 1.51 -18.62 2.77
C LEU A 169 1.35 -18.75 1.25
N ASN A 170 1.84 -17.78 0.48
CA ASN A 170 1.81 -17.80 -0.98
C ASN A 170 2.67 -18.92 -1.58
N TYR A 171 3.75 -19.32 -0.90
CA TYR A 171 4.54 -20.48 -1.31
C TYR A 171 3.72 -21.78 -1.22
N TRP A 172 2.87 -21.93 -0.20
CA TRP A 172 2.04 -23.12 -0.02
C TRP A 172 0.78 -23.13 -0.90
N ILE A 173 0.15 -21.96 -1.11
CA ILE A 173 -1.08 -21.85 -1.90
C ILE A 173 -1.01 -20.61 -2.82
N PRO A 174 -0.33 -20.68 -3.97
CA PRO A 174 -0.02 -19.50 -4.82
C PRO A 174 -1.25 -18.74 -5.31
N THR A 175 -2.34 -19.47 -5.59
CA THR A 175 -3.59 -18.91 -6.12
C THR A 175 -4.33 -18.08 -5.09
N VAL A 176 -4.37 -18.56 -3.84
CA VAL A 176 -5.06 -17.91 -2.71
C VAL A 176 -4.16 -16.85 -2.08
N GLY A 177 -2.85 -17.11 -2.02
CA GLY A 177 -1.83 -16.23 -1.49
C GLY A 177 -1.76 -14.88 -2.21
N SER A 178 -1.87 -14.84 -3.54
CA SER A 178 -1.82 -13.58 -4.28
C SER A 178 -2.99 -12.62 -3.99
N VAL A 179 -4.20 -13.16 -3.77
CA VAL A 179 -5.38 -12.39 -3.39
C VAL A 179 -5.30 -11.95 -1.93
N LEU A 180 -4.88 -12.86 -1.03
CA LEU A 180 -4.66 -12.54 0.38
C LEU A 180 -3.59 -11.47 0.57
N VAL A 181 -2.48 -11.54 -0.16
CA VAL A 181 -1.41 -10.52 -0.10
C VAL A 181 -1.96 -9.14 -0.39
N SER A 182 -2.85 -9.02 -1.38
CA SER A 182 -3.44 -7.73 -1.74
C SER A 182 -4.46 -7.21 -0.72
N LEU A 183 -5.29 -8.12 -0.18
CA LEU A 183 -6.24 -7.78 0.87
C LEU A 183 -5.50 -7.33 2.12
N THR A 184 -4.44 -8.05 2.49
CA THR A 184 -3.63 -7.73 3.64
C THR A 184 -2.82 -6.46 3.45
N ASP A 185 -2.29 -6.16 2.25
CA ASP A 185 -1.62 -4.88 1.98
C ASP A 185 -2.60 -3.70 2.17
N ALA A 186 -3.84 -3.83 1.69
CA ALA A 186 -4.88 -2.82 1.93
C ALA A 186 -5.24 -2.69 3.42
N LEU A 187 -5.42 -3.80 4.13
CA LEU A 187 -5.70 -3.80 5.57
C LEU A 187 -4.54 -3.19 6.37
N VAL A 188 -3.30 -3.56 6.06
CA VAL A 188 -2.09 -2.99 6.67
C VAL A 188 -2.06 -1.48 6.49
N LEU A 189 -2.37 -0.99 5.29
CA LEU A 189 -2.42 0.44 5.01
C LEU A 189 -3.50 1.14 5.84
N ILE A 190 -4.68 0.52 5.95
CA ILE A 190 -5.82 1.01 6.76
C ILE A 190 -5.47 1.05 8.25
N PHE A 191 -4.90 -0.03 8.79
CA PHE A 191 -4.48 -0.09 10.20
C PHE A 191 -3.36 0.91 10.48
N THR A 192 -2.43 1.09 9.55
CA THR A 192 -1.34 2.08 9.65
C THR A 192 -1.90 3.50 9.69
N LEU A 193 -2.84 3.82 8.79
CA LEU A 193 -3.52 5.11 8.78
C LEU A 193 -4.35 5.33 10.04
N TYR A 194 -5.04 4.30 10.53
CA TYR A 194 -5.77 4.36 11.80
C TYR A 194 -4.83 4.63 12.97
N TYR A 195 -3.71 3.91 13.04
CA TYR A 195 -2.70 4.05 14.07
C TYR A 195 -2.15 5.49 14.11
N PHE A 196 -1.73 6.03 12.97
CA PHE A 196 -1.20 7.40 12.91
C PHE A 196 -2.26 8.48 13.09
N THR A 197 -3.50 8.24 12.65
CA THR A 197 -4.59 9.23 12.75
C THR A 197 -5.18 9.30 14.15
N TYR A 198 -5.39 8.16 14.81
CA TYR A 198 -6.16 8.08 16.05
C TYR A 198 -5.36 7.64 17.29
N LEU A 199 -4.44 6.69 17.16
CA LEU A 199 -3.70 6.13 18.31
C LEU A 199 -2.46 6.93 18.67
N VAL A 200 -1.76 7.49 17.70
CA VAL A 200 -0.68 8.44 17.96
C VAL A 200 -1.31 9.74 18.43
N LYS A 201 -1.45 9.85 19.77
CA LYS A 201 -1.84 11.07 20.46
C LYS A 201 -0.95 12.22 19.99
N GLU A 202 -1.58 13.35 19.73
CA GLU A 202 -0.90 14.64 19.75
C GLU A 202 -0.28 14.75 21.14
N THR A 203 1.02 14.43 21.26
CA THR A 203 1.74 14.75 22.48
C THR A 203 1.63 16.26 22.64
N SER A 204 0.86 16.64 23.66
CA SER A 204 0.68 17.98 24.20
C SER A 204 2.01 18.51 24.72
N HIS A 205 2.96 18.76 23.82
CA HIS A 205 4.26 19.33 24.16
C HIS A 205 4.50 20.71 23.53
N GLU A 206 3.46 21.36 23.00
CA GLU A 206 3.54 22.75 22.51
C GLU A 206 2.36 23.62 23.02
N THR A 207 1.89 23.41 24.24
CA THR A 207 1.05 24.41 24.94
C THR A 207 1.69 24.99 26.19
N THR A 208 2.92 24.63 26.54
CA THR A 208 3.62 25.25 27.68
C THR A 208 5.12 25.22 27.49
N SER A 209 5.66 26.28 26.85
CA SER A 209 6.81 27.08 27.32
C SER A 209 7.28 27.99 26.19
#